data_AF-A0A3B0LWZ4-F1
#
_entry.id   AF-A0A3B0LWZ4-F1
#
_cell.length_a   1.000
_cell.length_b   1.000
_cell.length_c   1.000
_cell.angle_alpha   90.00
_cell.angle_beta   90.00
_cell.angle_gamma   90.00
#
_symmetry.space_group_name_H-M   'P 1'
#
loop_
_entity.id
_entity.type
_entity.pdbx_description
1 polymer ?
#
loop_
_entity_poly.entity_id
_entity_poly.type
_entity_poly.pdbx_seq_one_letter_code
_entity_poly.pdbx_strand_id
1 'polypeptide(L)'
;MVFRGIGFDYPGGAQDKTKYTTIGSVIEQKSYTSTTVGRPFLNTHLLILQAHDAANGHWIAPSACFPGEDEVLFAPKTKFVIKDVVASDEFDGARFLGYYFSESFMYHKK
;
A
#
# COMPACT_ATOMS: atom_id res chain seq x y z
N MET A 1 -5.01 -4.64 5.87
CA MET A 1 -5.00 -3.80 4.65
C MET A 1 -3.67 -3.06 4.61
N VAL A 2 -3.07 -2.90 3.43
CA VAL A 2 -1.83 -2.14 3.24
C VAL A 2 -1.99 -1.17 2.07
N PHE A 3 -1.18 -0.13 2.06
CA PHE A 3 -1.26 0.97 1.10
C PHE A 3 0.06 1.20 0.39
N ARG A 4 0.00 1.62 -0.88
CA ARG A 4 1.19 1.96 -1.68
C ARG A 4 0.86 3.00 -2.72
N GLY A 5 1.55 4.14 -2.72
CA GLY A 5 1.53 5.04 -3.88
C GLY A 5 2.38 4.50 -5.01
N ILE A 6 1.88 4.62 -6.25
CA ILE A 6 2.61 4.21 -7.46
C ILE A 6 2.52 5.29 -8.53
N GLY A 7 3.57 5.38 -9.33
CA GLY A 7 3.66 6.25 -10.51
C GLY A 7 4.05 5.45 -11.73
N PHE A 8 3.55 5.88 -12.89
CA PHE A 8 3.82 5.25 -14.19
C PHE A 8 4.62 6.16 -15.13
N ASP A 9 5.29 7.18 -14.58
CA ASP A 9 6.13 8.10 -15.34
C ASP A 9 7.53 7.50 -15.56
N TYR A 10 7.59 6.49 -16.42
CA TYR A 10 8.80 5.81 -16.86
C TYR A 10 8.60 5.11 -18.22
N PRO A 11 9.67 4.74 -18.95
CA PRO A 11 9.55 4.00 -20.21
C PRO A 11 8.80 2.67 -20.04
N GLY A 12 7.68 2.50 -20.73
CA GLY A 12 6.81 1.33 -20.59
C GLY A 12 5.71 1.47 -19.52
N GLY A 13 5.69 2.59 -18.79
CA GLY A 13 4.70 2.85 -17.75
C GLY A 13 3.27 2.95 -18.27
N ALA A 14 3.04 3.33 -19.53
CA ALA A 14 1.68 3.37 -20.11
C ALA A 14 1.04 1.98 -20.19
N GLN A 15 1.80 0.95 -20.56
CA GLN A 15 1.33 -0.43 -20.59
C GLN A 15 1.06 -0.94 -19.18
N ASP A 16 1.91 -0.60 -18.22
CA ASP A 16 1.70 -0.97 -16.83
C ASP A 16 0.49 -0.24 -16.24
N LYS A 17 0.33 1.07 -16.48
CA LYS A 17 -0.87 1.83 -16.09
C LYS A 17 -2.13 1.15 -16.59
N THR A 18 -2.15 0.73 -17.86
CA THR A 18 -3.30 0.02 -18.45
C THR A 18 -3.64 -1.24 -17.65
N LYS A 19 -2.63 -2.07 -17.31
CA LYS A 19 -2.84 -3.28 -16.50
C LYS A 19 -3.38 -2.96 -15.10
N TYR A 20 -2.81 -1.97 -14.43
CA TYR A 20 -3.21 -1.60 -13.06
C TYR A 20 -4.56 -0.88 -12.99
N THR A 21 -5.07 -0.38 -14.11
CA THR A 21 -6.38 0.28 -14.23
C THR A 21 -7.43 -0.58 -14.94
N THR A 22 -7.13 -1.87 -15.17
CA THR A 22 -8.08 -2.82 -15.76
C THR A 22 -8.55 -3.80 -14.70
N ILE A 23 -9.85 -3.78 -14.39
CA ILE A 23 -10.48 -4.72 -13.46
C ILE A 23 -10.27 -6.15 -13.95
N GLY A 24 -9.90 -7.05 -13.03
CA GLY A 24 -9.59 -8.44 -13.29
C GLY A 24 -8.13 -8.71 -13.68
N SER A 25 -7.33 -7.68 -13.98
CA SER A 25 -5.90 -7.85 -14.24
C SER A 25 -5.18 -8.45 -13.04
N VAL A 26 -4.31 -9.42 -13.31
CA VAL A 26 -3.38 -9.99 -12.33
C VAL A 26 -2.02 -9.32 -12.49
N ILE A 27 -1.55 -8.70 -11.43
CA ILE A 27 -0.25 -8.03 -11.38
C ILE A 27 0.73 -8.91 -10.62
N GLU A 28 1.89 -9.19 -11.21
CA GLU A 28 3.01 -9.86 -10.53
C GLU A 28 4.14 -8.86 -10.30
N GLN A 29 4.58 -8.74 -9.06
CA GLN A 29 5.70 -7.88 -8.66
C GLN A 29 7.00 -8.67 -8.76
N LYS A 30 7.88 -8.32 -9.71
CA LYS A 30 9.15 -9.04 -9.90
C LYS A 30 10.15 -8.85 -8.76
N SER A 31 10.03 -7.74 -8.05
CA SER A 31 10.89 -7.36 -6.92
C SER A 31 10.12 -7.39 -5.61
N TYR A 32 10.80 -7.13 -4.50
CA TYR A 32 10.13 -6.88 -3.22
C TYR A 32 9.10 -5.76 -3.36
N THR A 33 7.97 -5.94 -2.68
CA THR A 33 6.86 -4.99 -2.70
C THR A 33 6.75 -4.33 -1.35
N SER A 34 7.19 -3.07 -1.30
CA SER A 34 7.06 -2.22 -0.12
C SER A 34 5.67 -1.60 -0.05
N THR A 35 5.10 -1.61 1.14
CA THR A 35 3.77 -1.06 1.46
C THR A 35 3.80 -0.54 2.90
N THR A 36 2.81 0.25 3.28
CA THR A 36 2.62 0.71 4.67
C THR A 36 1.23 0.36 5.16
N VAL A 37 1.09 0.10 6.46
CA VAL A 37 -0.24 0.04 7.12
C VAL A 37 -0.70 1.42 7.63
N GLY A 38 0.21 2.39 7.64
CA GLY A 38 -0.02 3.75 8.14
C GLY A 38 -0.31 4.73 7.01
N ARG A 39 0.53 5.76 6.85
CA ARG A 39 0.31 6.86 5.90
C ARG A 39 0.99 6.56 4.56
N PRO A 40 0.24 6.36 3.46
CA PRO A 40 0.86 6.14 2.16
C PRO A 40 1.55 7.41 1.65
N PHE A 41 2.74 7.24 1.07
CA PHE A 41 3.33 8.24 0.19
C PHE A 41 2.49 8.34 -1.08
N LEU A 42 1.80 9.47 -1.26
CA LEU A 42 0.94 9.68 -2.42
C LEU A 42 1.75 9.87 -3.70
N ASN A 43 1.22 9.33 -4.79
CA ASN A 43 1.74 9.48 -6.15
C ASN A 43 0.52 9.53 -7.10
N THR A 44 0.73 9.46 -8.42
CA THR A 44 -0.36 9.54 -9.43
C THR A 44 -1.47 8.51 -9.21
N HIS A 45 -1.19 7.37 -8.57
CA HIS A 45 -2.19 6.37 -8.19
C HIS A 45 -1.92 5.86 -6.78
N LEU A 46 -2.97 5.46 -6.07
CA LEU A 46 -2.92 4.81 -4.76
C LEU A 46 -3.44 3.38 -4.89
N LEU A 47 -2.64 2.41 -4.45
CA LEU A 47 -3.08 1.04 -4.27
C LEU A 47 -3.59 0.84 -2.84
N ILE A 48 -4.80 0.30 -2.73
CA ILE A 48 -5.37 -0.22 -1.49
C ILE A 48 -5.43 -1.73 -1.62
N LEU A 49 -4.58 -2.43 -0.86
CA LEU A 49 -4.40 -3.87 -1.00
C LEU A 49 -4.92 -4.60 0.25
N GLN A 50 -5.86 -5.51 0.04
CA GLN A 50 -6.22 -6.49 1.05
C GLN A 50 -5.25 -7.66 0.97
N ALA A 51 -4.27 -7.69 1.86
CA ALA A 51 -3.39 -8.84 2.03
C ALA A 51 -4.18 -10.00 2.62
N HIS A 52 -4.10 -11.17 1.98
CA HIS A 52 -4.59 -12.43 2.54
C HIS A 52 -3.71 -12.84 3.72
N ASP A 53 -4.23 -13.57 4.71
CA ASP A 53 -3.44 -14.01 5.88
C ASP A 53 -2.24 -14.90 5.49
N ALA A 54 -2.36 -15.59 4.36
CA ALA A 54 -1.27 -16.38 3.76
C ALA A 54 -0.27 -15.56 2.93
N ALA A 55 -0.50 -14.25 2.75
CA ALA A 55 0.45 -13.39 2.05
C ALA A 55 1.67 -13.18 2.94
N ASN A 56 2.85 -13.48 2.40
CA ASN A 56 4.12 -13.42 3.14
C ASN A 56 4.65 -11.98 3.24
N GLY A 57 3.86 -11.10 3.84
CA GLY A 57 4.24 -9.74 4.19
C GLY A 57 4.84 -9.72 5.59
N HIS A 58 6.01 -9.11 5.73
CA HIS A 58 6.69 -8.98 7.02
C HIS A 58 6.79 -7.53 7.41
N TRP A 59 6.46 -7.24 8.67
CA TRP A 59 6.82 -5.98 9.29
C TRP A 59 8.34 -5.94 9.43
N ILE A 60 8.99 -4.89 8.90
CA ILE A 60 10.46 -4.85 8.87
C ILE A 60 11.09 -3.93 9.91
N ALA A 61 10.30 -3.21 10.71
CA ALA A 61 10.83 -2.55 11.90
C ALA A 61 11.30 -3.60 12.95
N PRO A 62 12.40 -3.35 13.68
CA PRO A 62 13.22 -2.14 13.69
C PRO A 62 14.36 -2.14 12.65
N SER A 63 14.46 -3.15 11.78
CA SER A 63 15.56 -3.31 10.81
C SER A 63 15.48 -2.36 9.62
N ALA A 64 14.36 -1.67 9.42
CA ALA A 64 14.18 -0.68 8.35
C ALA A 64 15.10 0.53 8.53
N CYS A 65 15.45 1.19 7.42
CA CYS A 65 16.16 2.48 7.44
C CYS A 65 15.35 3.57 8.16
N PHE A 66 14.02 3.52 8.00
CA PHE A 66 13.06 4.41 8.65
C PHE A 66 12.02 3.60 9.44
N PRO A 67 12.33 3.16 10.68
CA PRO A 67 11.48 2.25 11.45
C PRO A 67 10.07 2.77 11.79
N GLY A 68 9.85 4.09 11.71
CA GLY A 68 8.57 4.74 12.01
C GLY A 68 7.59 4.82 10.84
N GLU A 69 7.92 4.26 9.66
CA GLU A 69 7.06 4.32 8.47
C GLU A 69 6.05 3.16 8.35
N ASP A 70 5.99 2.30 9.37
CA ASP A 70 5.09 1.15 9.43
C ASP A 70 5.17 0.25 8.18
N GLU A 71 6.41 0.04 7.70
CA GLU A 71 6.66 -0.67 6.45
C GLU A 71 6.41 -2.18 6.59
N VAL A 72 5.60 -2.69 5.67
CA VAL A 72 5.38 -4.12 5.43
C VAL A 72 5.95 -4.47 4.06
N LEU A 73 6.92 -5.38 4.06
CA LEU A 73 7.62 -5.82 2.86
C LEU A 73 7.14 -7.22 2.45
N PHE A 74 6.71 -7.35 1.20
CA PHE A 74 6.35 -8.63 0.60
C PHE A 74 7.47 -9.13 -0.31
N ALA A 75 7.68 -10.45 -0.31
CA ALA A 75 8.70 -11.10 -1.13
C ALA A 75 8.45 -10.92 -2.66
N PRO A 76 9.49 -11.07 -3.50
CA PRO A 76 9.34 -11.11 -4.95
C PRO A 76 8.31 -12.14 -5.42
N LYS A 77 7.74 -11.89 -6.61
CA LYS A 77 6.67 -12.67 -7.25
C LYS A 77 5.33 -12.63 -6.53
N THR A 78 5.15 -11.69 -5.60
CA THR A 78 3.84 -11.38 -5.01
C THR A 78 2.86 -11.02 -6.12
N LYS A 79 1.65 -11.59 -6.05
CA LYS A 79 0.57 -11.34 -7.02
C LYS A 79 -0.61 -10.71 -6.34
N PHE A 80 -1.27 -9.80 -7.05
CA PHE A 80 -2.57 -9.26 -6.65
C PHE A 80 -3.47 -9.07 -7.87
N VAL A 81 -4.77 -8.98 -7.61
CA VAL A 81 -5.80 -8.80 -8.65
C VAL A 81 -6.43 -7.43 -8.47
N ILE A 82 -6.59 -6.69 -9.58
CA ILE A 82 -7.34 -5.43 -9.57
C ILE A 82 -8.83 -5.77 -9.44
N LYS A 83 -9.41 -5.44 -8.28
CA LYS A 83 -10.83 -5.70 -8.00
C LYS A 83 -11.73 -4.55 -8.39
N ASP A 84 -11.21 -3.34 -8.28
CA ASP A 84 -11.94 -2.10 -8.55
C ASP A 84 -10.95 -1.00 -8.94
N VAL A 85 -11.44 0.01 -9.66
CA VAL A 85 -10.68 1.19 -10.10
C VAL A 85 -11.60 2.39 -9.98
N VAL A 86 -11.20 3.35 -9.15
CA VAL A 86 -11.96 4.58 -8.93
C VAL A 86 -11.15 5.75 -9.44
N ALA A 87 -11.75 6.56 -10.31
CA ALA A 87 -11.12 7.80 -10.77
C ALA A 87 -11.09 8.81 -9.62
N SER A 88 -10.07 9.65 -9.56
CA SER A 88 -9.87 10.57 -8.43
C SER A 88 -11.00 11.60 -8.28
N ASP A 89 -11.68 11.93 -9.37
CA ASP A 89 -12.84 12.81 -9.44
C ASP A 89 -14.17 12.13 -9.08
N GLU A 90 -14.20 10.80 -9.10
CA GLU A 90 -15.31 9.96 -8.63
C GLU A 90 -15.13 9.50 -7.18
N PHE A 91 -13.98 9.82 -6.59
CA PHE A 91 -13.63 9.41 -5.24
C PHE A 91 -14.18 10.41 -4.22
N ASP A 92 -15.39 10.14 -3.70
CA ASP A 92 -16.07 10.94 -2.66
C ASP A 92 -15.24 11.16 -1.38
N GLY A 93 -14.18 10.37 -1.20
CA GLY A 93 -13.14 10.58 -0.20
C GLY A 93 -12.55 9.26 0.30
N ALA A 94 -11.25 9.27 0.63
CA ALA A 94 -10.67 8.20 1.44
C ALA A 94 -11.08 8.47 2.89
N ARG A 95 -11.98 7.65 3.45
CA ARG A 95 -12.06 7.54 4.90
C ARG A 95 -10.76 6.90 5.38
N PHE A 96 -9.79 7.74 5.72
CA PHE A 96 -8.63 7.35 6.50
C PHE A 96 -9.14 6.81 7.84
N LEU A 97 -9.26 5.49 7.96
CA LEU A 97 -9.45 4.79 9.22
C LEU A 97 -8.09 4.66 9.91
N GLY A 98 -7.48 5.79 10.24
CA GLY A 98 -6.28 5.83 11.06
C GLY A 98 -6.57 6.52 12.37
N TYR A 99 -6.13 5.90 13.45
CA TYR A 99 -6.22 6.46 14.79
C TYR A 99 -5.03 7.41 15.01
N TYR A 100 -5.30 8.61 15.53
CA TYR A 100 -4.26 9.45 16.13
C TYR A 100 -4.00 8.94 17.54
N PHE A 101 -2.78 8.47 17.81
CA PHE A 101 -2.27 8.38 19.18
C PHE A 101 -1.28 9.53 19.38
N SER A 102 -1.54 10.42 20.34
CA SER A 102 -0.49 11.25 20.93
C SER A 102 0.12 10.47 22.10
N GLU A 103 1.42 10.62 22.34
CA GLU A 103 2.19 9.94 23.40
C GLU A 103 1.72 10.25 24.84
N SER A 104 0.59 10.92 25.03
CA SER A 104 0.06 11.30 26.35
C SER A 104 -0.75 10.20 27.04
N PHE A 105 -0.97 9.03 26.43
CA PHE A 105 -1.75 7.94 27.04
C PHE A 105 -0.94 6.91 27.85
N MET A 106 0.37 7.13 28.04
CA MET A 106 1.21 6.28 28.91
C MET A 106 1.17 6.64 30.40
N TYR A 107 0.23 7.48 30.84
CA TYR A 107 -0.08 7.62 32.26
C TYR A 107 -1.58 7.80 32.42
N HIS A 108 -2.30 6.73 32.79
CA HIS A 108 -3.14 6.70 34.01
C HIS A 108 -3.89 5.34 34.13
N LYS A 109 -3.64 4.70 35.28
CA LYS A 109 -4.39 3.62 35.97
C LYS A 109 -4.19 2.20 35.41
N LYS A 110 -3.77 1.20 36.20
CA LYS A 110 -3.75 1.04 37.67
C LYS A 110 -2.40 0.56 38.17
#